data_AF-A0AAF0YSV0-F1
#
_entry.id   AF-A0AAF0YSV0-F1
#
_cell.length_a   1.000
_cell.length_b   1.000
_cell.length_c   1.000
_cell.angle_alpha   90.00
_cell.angle_beta   90.00
_cell.angle_gamma   90.00
#
_symmetry.space_group_name_H-M   'P 1'
#
loop_
_entity.id
_entity.type
_entity.pdbx_description
1 polymer ?
#
loop_
_entity_poly.entity_id
_entity_poly.type
_entity_poly.pdbx_seq_one_letter_code
_entity_poly.pdbx_strand_id
1 'polypeptide(L)'
;MDRGKNLLDARRLQVIADTLCEVRLQLSDDLSAFDHGVVQVLQPTRKDQYIPTPGEIRKKVRKLLTKLYGVKFKNRERTHKDTLNFWHGCDIDESIMVASFNEAVGAEVEARILEVARQWKVSPVEALQRIILTNVKMKITLNTYGADGKVEYVDHLGDLTPELSDYFTERVSRVRDMNEAANKVSSCYKPSKLIRDFVKGRDGTCRFPGCDVPADRCELDHVQDYLGGGPTSPDDLHLLCHRHHALKTMGIVQVIMDGLGIDTWFFASGEKTTTLPRGPLAGLAAKMGLRNSFTRRREWLFKPAS
;
A
#
# COMPACT_ATOMS: atom_id res chain seq x y z
N MET A 1 -29.57 7.67 -19.62
CA MET A 1 -29.56 7.42 -18.16
C MET A 1 -29.46 5.92 -17.95
N ASP A 2 -28.25 5.39 -17.87
CA ASP A 2 -28.04 4.05 -17.31
C ASP A 2 -27.13 4.23 -16.10
N ARG A 3 -27.71 4.04 -14.91
CA ARG A 3 -26.96 4.06 -13.66
C ARG A 3 -26.24 2.73 -13.61
N GLY A 4 -25.00 2.69 -14.11
CA GLY A 4 -24.10 1.55 -13.96
C GLY A 4 -24.12 1.12 -12.50
N LYS A 5 -24.85 0.05 -12.22
CA LYS A 5 -24.91 -0.54 -10.89
C LYS A 5 -23.49 -1.04 -10.64
N ASN A 6 -22.85 -0.57 -9.56
CA ASN A 6 -21.59 -1.12 -9.07
C ASN A 6 -21.84 -2.55 -8.55
N LEU A 7 -22.16 -3.47 -9.46
CA LEU A 7 -22.35 -4.88 -9.19
C LEU A 7 -20.98 -5.51 -9.08
N LEU A 8 -20.80 -6.35 -8.07
CA LEU A 8 -19.64 -7.21 -8.00
C LEU A 8 -19.67 -8.15 -9.22
N ASP A 9 -18.57 -8.18 -9.97
CA ASP A 9 -18.42 -9.14 -11.06
C ASP A 9 -18.34 -10.59 -10.54
N ALA A 10 -18.46 -11.54 -11.45
CA ALA A 10 -18.41 -12.97 -11.12
C ALA A 10 -17.13 -13.38 -10.39
N ARG A 11 -15.98 -12.77 -10.72
CA ARG A 11 -14.69 -13.09 -10.09
C ARG A 11 -14.69 -12.68 -8.62
N ARG A 12 -15.26 -11.52 -8.30
CA ARG A 12 -15.40 -11.00 -6.93
C ARG A 12 -16.41 -11.79 -6.11
N LEU A 13 -17.53 -12.19 -6.72
CA LEU A 13 -18.51 -13.08 -6.09
C LEU A 13 -17.92 -14.46 -5.79
N GLN A 14 -17.13 -15.01 -6.72
CA GLN A 14 -16.44 -16.29 -6.54
C GLN A 14 -15.52 -16.27 -5.31
N VAL A 15 -14.79 -15.18 -5.06
CA VAL A 15 -13.95 -15.07 -3.87
C VAL A 15 -14.75 -15.17 -2.57
N ILE A 16 -15.94 -14.58 -2.51
CA ILE A 16 -16.80 -14.66 -1.33
C ILE A 16 -17.22 -16.12 -1.11
N ALA A 17 -17.66 -16.80 -2.17
CA ALA A 17 -18.03 -18.21 -2.13
C ALA A 17 -16.85 -19.11 -1.71
N ASP A 18 -15.68 -18.94 -2.33
CA ASP A 18 -14.48 -19.71 -2.00
C ASP A 18 -14.08 -19.52 -0.52
N THR A 19 -14.16 -18.29 -0.03
CA THR A 19 -13.80 -17.97 1.36
C THR A 19 -14.78 -18.60 2.36
N LEU A 20 -16.08 -18.68 2.02
CA LEU A 20 -17.07 -19.42 2.82
C LEU A 20 -16.77 -20.92 2.82
N CYS A 21 -16.44 -21.48 1.65
CA CYS A 21 -16.11 -22.91 1.51
C CYS A 21 -14.92 -23.31 2.40
N GLU A 22 -13.91 -22.43 2.57
CA GLU A 22 -12.76 -22.70 3.43
C GLU A 22 -13.13 -23.03 4.89
N VAL A 23 -14.24 -22.47 5.39
CA VAL A 23 -14.68 -22.60 6.80
C VAL A 23 -16.07 -23.21 6.92
N ARG A 24 -16.66 -23.74 5.83
CA ARG A 24 -18.06 -24.19 5.80
C ARG A 24 -18.42 -25.16 6.93
N LEU A 25 -17.52 -26.07 7.27
CA LEU A 25 -17.72 -27.06 8.35
C LEU A 25 -17.77 -26.44 9.76
N GLN A 26 -17.32 -25.20 9.92
CA GLN A 26 -17.35 -24.45 11.19
C GLN A 26 -18.57 -23.52 11.29
N LEU A 27 -19.39 -23.43 10.25
CA LEU A 27 -20.52 -22.50 10.17
C LEU A 27 -21.85 -23.24 10.36
N SER A 28 -22.78 -22.63 11.08
CA SER A 28 -24.19 -23.02 11.07
C SER A 28 -24.80 -22.81 9.68
N ASP A 29 -25.93 -23.47 9.43
CA ASP A 29 -26.70 -23.26 8.18
C ASP A 29 -27.36 -21.87 8.11
N ASP A 30 -27.57 -21.22 9.27
CA ASP A 30 -27.98 -19.82 9.31
C ASP A 30 -26.79 -18.89 9.05
N LEU A 31 -26.80 -18.28 7.86
CA LEU A 31 -25.84 -17.28 7.41
C LEU A 31 -26.47 -15.88 7.28
N SER A 32 -27.63 -15.64 7.89
CA SER A 32 -28.35 -14.37 7.76
C SER A 32 -27.53 -13.17 8.27
N ALA A 33 -26.79 -13.35 9.36
CA ALA A 33 -25.89 -12.33 9.90
C ALA A 33 -24.69 -12.06 8.98
N PHE A 34 -24.18 -13.11 8.31
CA PHE A 34 -23.14 -12.99 7.31
C PHE A 34 -23.60 -12.16 6.11
N ASP A 35 -24.77 -12.49 5.54
CA ASP A 35 -25.31 -11.78 4.38
C ASP A 35 -25.47 -10.29 4.66
N HIS A 36 -26.04 -9.92 5.81
CA HIS A 36 -26.15 -8.52 6.23
C HIS A 36 -24.77 -7.86 6.41
N GLY A 37 -23.82 -8.57 7.03
CA GLY A 37 -22.48 -8.06 7.27
C GLY A 37 -21.68 -7.83 5.99
N VAL A 38 -21.81 -8.71 5.00
CA VAL A 38 -21.12 -8.58 3.70
C VAL A 38 -21.60 -7.35 2.96
N VAL A 39 -22.92 -7.11 2.95
CA VAL A 39 -23.50 -5.90 2.35
C VAL A 39 -22.90 -4.67 3.02
N GLN A 40 -22.89 -4.58 4.36
CA GLN A 40 -22.33 -3.43 5.07
C GLN A 40 -20.85 -3.18 4.77
N VAL A 41 -20.04 -4.24 4.66
CA VAL A 41 -18.58 -4.15 4.49
C VAL A 41 -18.15 -3.84 3.05
N LEU A 42 -18.96 -4.24 2.07
CA LEU A 42 -18.70 -4.03 0.64
C LEU A 42 -19.52 -2.89 0.03
N GLN A 43 -20.52 -2.37 0.73
CA GLN A 43 -21.32 -1.25 0.28
C GLN A 43 -20.44 0.00 0.10
N PRO A 44 -20.49 0.66 -1.08
CA PRO A 44 -19.83 1.94 -1.29
C PRO A 44 -20.32 2.97 -0.28
N THR A 45 -19.40 3.65 0.41
CA THR A 45 -19.74 4.73 1.35
C THR A 45 -19.73 6.10 0.68
N ARG A 46 -19.22 6.18 -0.56
CA ARG A 46 -19.18 7.39 -1.38
C ARG A 46 -19.57 7.08 -2.82
N LYS A 47 -20.08 8.10 -3.50
CA LYS A 47 -20.38 8.03 -4.94
C LYS A 47 -19.08 7.80 -5.71
N ASP A 48 -19.13 6.95 -6.73
CA ASP A 48 -18.01 6.67 -7.65
C ASP A 48 -16.77 6.04 -6.96
N GLN A 49 -16.98 5.36 -5.82
CA GLN A 49 -15.92 4.64 -5.11
C GLN A 49 -15.49 3.39 -5.89
N TYR A 50 -14.17 3.18 -6.01
CA TYR A 50 -13.60 2.00 -6.66
C TYR A 50 -14.08 0.68 -6.02
N ILE A 51 -14.37 -0.32 -6.87
CA ILE A 51 -14.83 -1.65 -6.44
C ILE A 51 -13.64 -2.46 -5.92
N PRO A 52 -13.62 -2.88 -4.63
CA PRO A 52 -12.49 -3.57 -4.01
C PRO A 52 -11.97 -4.76 -4.82
N THR A 53 -10.66 -5.01 -4.78
CA THR A 53 -10.04 -6.13 -5.52
C THR A 53 -10.44 -7.49 -4.92
N PRO A 54 -10.30 -8.60 -5.68
CA PRO A 54 -10.48 -9.96 -5.15
C PRO A 54 -9.73 -10.22 -3.82
N GLY A 55 -8.50 -9.73 -3.68
CA GLY A 55 -7.72 -9.90 -2.44
C GLY A 55 -8.30 -9.11 -1.25
N GLU A 56 -8.75 -7.88 -1.49
CA GLU A 56 -9.38 -7.03 -0.45
C GLU A 56 -10.71 -7.61 0.02
N ILE A 57 -11.52 -8.13 -0.91
CA ILE A 57 -12.79 -8.81 -0.58
C ILE A 57 -12.49 -10.02 0.31
N ARG A 58 -11.51 -10.86 -0.04
CA ARG A 58 -11.11 -12.01 0.77
C ARG A 58 -10.72 -11.59 2.19
N LYS A 59 -9.84 -10.58 2.35
CA LYS A 59 -9.43 -10.06 3.67
C LYS A 59 -10.63 -9.60 4.50
N LYS A 60 -11.52 -8.80 3.89
CA LYS A 60 -12.72 -8.25 4.53
C LYS A 60 -13.70 -9.36 4.98
N VAL A 61 -13.96 -10.32 4.10
CA VAL A 61 -14.87 -11.45 4.36
C VAL A 61 -14.31 -12.36 5.45
N ARG A 62 -13.01 -12.69 5.42
CA ARG A 62 -12.37 -13.47 6.50
C ARG A 62 -12.50 -12.78 7.85
N LYS A 63 -12.21 -11.47 7.91
CA LYS A 63 -12.34 -10.67 9.14
C LYS A 63 -13.79 -10.65 9.66
N LEU A 64 -14.77 -10.54 8.76
CA LEU A 64 -16.19 -10.59 9.12
C LEU A 64 -16.59 -11.96 9.68
N LEU A 65 -16.20 -13.06 9.02
CA LEU A 65 -16.50 -14.42 9.45
C LEU A 65 -15.89 -14.73 10.80
N THR A 66 -14.62 -14.36 11.03
CA THR A 66 -13.97 -14.52 12.34
C THR A 66 -14.68 -13.69 13.41
N LYS A 67 -15.14 -12.46 13.09
CA LYS A 67 -15.86 -11.62 14.06
C LYS A 67 -17.25 -12.14 14.41
N LEU A 68 -18.02 -12.60 13.43
CA LEU A 68 -19.41 -13.03 13.62
C LEU A 68 -19.53 -14.45 14.19
N TYR A 69 -18.66 -15.35 13.74
CA TYR A 69 -18.80 -16.79 14.01
C TYR A 69 -17.60 -17.39 14.74
N GLY A 70 -16.57 -16.60 15.05
CA GLY A 70 -15.37 -17.10 15.72
C GLY A 70 -14.56 -18.12 14.91
N VAL A 71 -14.82 -18.23 13.60
CA VAL A 71 -14.16 -19.25 12.77
C VAL A 71 -12.66 -19.02 12.67
N LYS A 72 -11.94 -20.14 12.66
CA LYS A 72 -10.50 -20.16 12.46
C LYS A 72 -10.22 -20.63 11.05
N PHE A 73 -9.67 -19.73 10.24
CA PHE A 73 -9.10 -20.13 8.97
C PHE A 73 -7.87 -20.98 9.26
N LYS A 74 -7.76 -22.14 8.60
CA LYS A 74 -6.49 -22.87 8.60
C LYS A 74 -5.47 -21.95 7.94
N ASN A 75 -4.60 -21.34 8.74
CA ASN A 75 -3.32 -20.96 8.23
C ASN A 75 -2.71 -22.24 7.69
N ARG A 76 -2.35 -22.27 6.39
CA ARG A 76 -1.34 -23.23 5.97
C ARG A 76 -0.15 -22.88 6.86
N GLU A 77 0.18 -23.75 7.81
CA GLU A 77 1.53 -23.78 8.35
C GLU A 77 2.43 -24.02 7.15
N ARG A 78 2.92 -22.92 6.59
CA ARG A 78 4.04 -22.96 5.68
C ARG A 78 5.21 -23.19 6.61
N THR A 79 5.53 -24.46 6.85
CA THR A 79 6.84 -24.84 7.35
C THR A 79 7.82 -24.40 6.28
N HIS A 80 8.33 -23.18 6.43
CA HIS A 80 9.34 -22.66 5.53
C HIS A 80 10.60 -23.49 5.77
N LYS A 81 11.09 -24.17 4.74
CA LYS A 81 12.37 -24.83 4.79
C LYS A 81 13.40 -23.92 4.17
N ASP A 82 14.30 -23.40 5.01
CA ASP A 82 15.45 -22.64 4.53
C ASP A 82 16.27 -23.54 3.61
N THR A 83 16.44 -23.09 2.36
CA THR A 83 17.26 -23.78 1.37
C THR A 83 18.16 -22.78 0.69
N LEU A 84 19.36 -23.22 0.34
CA LEU A 84 20.31 -22.47 -0.46
C LEU A 84 20.89 -23.44 -1.49
N ASN A 85 20.59 -23.19 -2.76
CA ASN A 85 21.02 -24.02 -3.87
C ASN A 85 21.86 -23.19 -4.84
N PHE A 86 22.92 -23.81 -5.34
CA PHE A 86 23.79 -23.24 -6.36
C PHE A 86 23.75 -24.12 -7.60
N TRP A 87 23.51 -23.52 -8.76
CA TRP A 87 23.62 -24.17 -10.07
C TRP A 87 24.71 -23.46 -10.85
N HIS A 88 25.70 -24.19 -11.35
CA HIS A 88 26.77 -23.64 -12.18
C HIS A 88 26.58 -24.18 -13.59
N GLY A 89 26.33 -23.31 -14.56
CA GLY A 89 26.20 -23.69 -15.95
C GLY A 89 27.56 -24.04 -16.54
N CYS A 90 27.75 -25.28 -16.98
CA CYS A 90 29.00 -25.73 -17.60
C CYS A 90 29.27 -25.09 -18.97
N ASP A 91 28.24 -24.56 -19.63
CA ASP A 91 28.30 -24.14 -21.03
C ASP A 91 27.97 -22.65 -21.28
N ILE A 92 27.62 -21.88 -20.25
CA ILE A 92 27.12 -20.50 -20.40
C ILE A 92 27.79 -19.45 -19.49
N ASP A 93 28.87 -19.79 -18.77
CA ASP A 93 29.57 -18.89 -17.83
C ASP A 93 28.62 -18.14 -16.87
N GLU A 94 27.55 -18.82 -16.45
CA GLU A 94 26.54 -18.28 -15.55
C GLU A 94 26.38 -19.19 -14.34
N SER A 95 26.27 -18.58 -13.17
CA SER A 95 25.98 -19.26 -11.91
C SER A 95 24.72 -18.70 -11.29
N ILE A 96 23.79 -19.58 -10.91
CA ILE A 96 22.50 -19.23 -10.33
C ILE A 96 22.51 -19.61 -8.85
N MET A 97 22.17 -18.65 -8.00
CA MET A 97 21.92 -18.88 -6.58
C MET A 97 20.42 -18.74 -6.30
N VAL A 98 19.81 -19.78 -5.73
CA VAL A 98 18.41 -19.75 -5.29
C VAL A 98 18.37 -20.00 -3.79
N ALA A 99 17.99 -18.97 -3.05
CA ALA A 99 17.77 -19.04 -1.62
C ALA A 99 16.28 -18.94 -1.32
N SER A 100 15.77 -19.83 -0.48
CA SER A 100 14.43 -19.73 0.09
C SER A 100 14.56 -19.29 1.53
N PHE A 101 13.81 -18.26 1.91
CA PHE A 101 13.70 -17.75 3.27
C PHE A 101 12.24 -17.64 3.66
N ASN A 102 11.94 -17.69 4.96
CA ASN A 102 10.63 -17.27 5.42
C ASN A 102 10.39 -15.81 5.01
N GLU A 103 9.13 -15.42 4.89
CA GLU A 103 8.75 -14.13 4.30
C GLU A 103 9.41 -12.93 5.01
N ALA A 104 9.55 -12.99 6.35
CA ALA A 104 10.19 -11.94 7.13
C ALA A 104 11.68 -11.79 6.78
N VAL A 105 12.41 -12.91 6.82
CA VAL A 105 13.85 -12.94 6.54
C VAL A 105 14.13 -12.61 5.09
N GLY A 106 13.32 -13.14 4.15
CA GLY A 106 13.44 -12.86 2.73
C GLY A 106 13.30 -11.36 2.42
N ALA A 107 12.33 -10.70 3.05
CA ALA A 107 12.15 -9.27 2.88
C ALA A 107 13.26 -8.44 3.55
N GLU A 108 13.78 -8.86 4.71
CA GLU A 108 14.98 -8.24 5.28
C GLU A 108 16.20 -8.39 4.36
N VAL A 109 16.42 -9.57 3.76
CA VAL A 109 17.52 -9.82 2.83
C VAL A 109 17.39 -8.95 1.58
N GLU A 110 16.20 -8.90 0.97
CA GLU A 110 15.93 -8.07 -0.20
C GLU A 110 16.17 -6.58 0.09
N ALA A 111 15.57 -6.05 1.17
CA ALA A 111 15.72 -4.65 1.55
C ALA A 111 17.20 -4.27 1.78
N ARG A 112 17.99 -5.18 2.37
CA ARG A 112 19.43 -4.99 2.58
C ARG A 112 20.19 -4.89 1.26
N ILE A 113 19.95 -5.81 0.35
CA ILE A 113 20.62 -5.84 -0.96
C ILE A 113 20.30 -4.57 -1.74
N LEU A 114 19.01 -4.20 -1.82
CA LEU A 114 18.57 -3.02 -2.55
C LEU A 114 19.12 -1.71 -1.96
N GLU A 115 19.16 -1.59 -0.65
CA GLU A 115 19.69 -0.39 0.00
C GLU A 115 21.21 -0.25 -0.20
N VAL A 116 21.96 -1.36 -0.14
CA VAL A 116 23.40 -1.35 -0.44
C VAL A 116 23.66 -1.01 -1.90
N ALA A 117 22.89 -1.61 -2.82
CA ALA A 117 22.96 -1.29 -4.25
C ALA A 117 22.76 0.22 -4.50
N ARG A 118 21.77 0.81 -3.83
CA ARG A 118 21.48 2.25 -3.88
C ARG A 118 22.63 3.09 -3.32
N GLN A 119 23.17 2.71 -2.17
CA GLN A 119 24.26 3.46 -1.52
C GLN A 119 25.56 3.43 -2.32
N TRP A 120 25.91 2.27 -2.86
CA TRP A 120 27.15 2.08 -3.63
C TRP A 120 27.00 2.37 -5.12
N LYS A 121 25.78 2.65 -5.59
CA LYS A 121 25.45 2.90 -7.01
C LYS A 121 25.87 1.73 -7.90
N VAL A 122 25.56 0.52 -7.46
CA VAL A 122 25.85 -0.73 -8.18
C VAL A 122 24.56 -1.51 -8.42
N SER A 123 24.63 -2.59 -9.21
CA SER A 123 23.49 -3.49 -9.38
C SER A 123 23.19 -4.25 -8.08
N PRO A 124 21.94 -4.74 -7.89
CA PRO A 124 21.62 -5.62 -6.75
C PRO A 124 22.52 -6.86 -6.66
N VAL A 125 22.92 -7.43 -7.80
CA VAL A 125 23.82 -8.60 -7.84
C VAL A 125 25.22 -8.23 -7.36
N GLU A 126 25.78 -7.11 -7.82
CA GLU A 126 27.08 -6.61 -7.38
C GLU A 126 27.06 -6.23 -5.88
N ALA A 127 25.96 -5.64 -5.41
CA ALA A 127 25.75 -5.37 -4.00
C ALA A 127 25.76 -6.66 -3.18
N LEU A 128 24.99 -7.66 -3.59
CA LEU A 128 24.95 -8.98 -2.93
C LEU A 128 26.33 -9.65 -2.92
N GLN A 129 27.06 -9.63 -4.04
CA GLN A 129 28.42 -10.15 -4.13
C GLN A 129 29.33 -9.49 -3.11
N ARG A 130 29.34 -8.16 -3.04
CA ARG A 130 30.15 -7.44 -2.06
C ARG A 130 29.72 -7.70 -0.61
N ILE A 131 28.42 -7.82 -0.33
CA ILE A 131 27.92 -8.16 1.02
C ILE A 131 28.44 -9.54 1.46
N ILE A 132 28.43 -10.53 0.57
CA ILE A 132 28.88 -11.90 0.86
C ILE A 132 30.41 -11.97 0.92
N LEU A 133 31.10 -11.31 -0.02
CA LEU A 133 32.55 -11.42 -0.20
C LEU A 133 33.35 -10.45 0.68
N THR A 134 32.71 -9.43 1.26
CA THR A 134 33.39 -8.47 2.15
C THR A 134 32.63 -8.30 3.45
N ASN A 135 33.36 -8.22 4.56
CA ASN A 135 32.79 -8.10 5.90
C ASN A 135 32.28 -6.66 6.12
N VAL A 136 31.14 -6.31 5.50
CA VAL A 136 30.59 -4.95 5.54
C VAL A 136 29.68 -4.80 6.73
N LYS A 137 30.08 -3.97 7.70
CA LYS A 137 29.16 -3.45 8.72
C LYS A 137 28.27 -2.39 8.08
N MET A 138 27.04 -2.75 7.73
CA MET A 138 26.06 -1.81 7.19
C MET A 138 25.00 -1.43 8.24
N LYS A 139 24.56 -0.17 8.19
CA LYS A 139 23.41 0.31 8.96
C LYS A 139 22.18 0.33 8.06
N ILE A 140 21.21 -0.53 8.34
CA ILE A 140 19.95 -0.60 7.60
C ILE A 140 18.88 0.14 8.38
N THR A 141 18.03 0.90 7.68
CA THR A 141 16.84 1.52 8.27
C THR A 141 15.61 0.94 7.60
N LEU A 142 14.89 0.09 8.32
CA LEU A 142 13.60 -0.43 7.92
C LEU A 142 12.51 0.47 8.51
N ASN A 143 11.66 1.05 7.67
CA ASN A 143 10.54 1.85 8.16
C ASN A 143 9.37 0.90 8.48
N THR A 144 8.90 0.97 9.71
CA THR A 144 7.77 0.21 10.24
C THR A 144 6.68 1.19 10.70
N TYR A 145 5.42 0.81 10.55
CA TYR A 145 4.27 1.67 10.87
C TYR A 145 3.25 0.87 11.66
N GLY A 146 2.57 1.53 12.58
CA GLY A 146 1.44 0.96 13.31
C GLY A 146 1.00 1.88 14.45
N ALA A 147 0.03 1.41 15.23
CA ALA A 147 -0.62 2.15 16.30
C ALA A 147 -0.34 1.53 17.68
N ASP A 148 -0.43 2.33 18.74
CA ASP A 148 -0.35 1.89 20.14
C ASP A 148 0.89 1.03 20.45
N GLY A 149 2.02 1.34 19.82
CA GLY A 149 3.29 0.64 20.01
C GLY A 149 3.42 -0.69 19.29
N LYS A 150 2.41 -1.12 18.50
CA LYS A 150 2.50 -2.32 17.65
C LYS A 150 2.84 -1.95 16.21
N VAL A 151 3.70 -2.74 15.58
CA VAL A 151 3.98 -2.63 14.14
C VAL A 151 2.92 -3.41 13.37
N GLU A 152 2.17 -2.75 12.49
CA GLU A 152 1.12 -3.38 11.67
C GLU A 152 1.52 -3.50 10.20
N TYR A 153 2.53 -2.73 9.78
CA TYR A 153 2.99 -2.67 8.40
C TYR A 153 4.49 -2.40 8.37
N VAL A 154 5.19 -3.01 7.43
CA VAL A 154 6.60 -2.71 7.15
C VAL A 154 6.75 -2.31 5.68
N ASP A 155 7.52 -1.24 5.41
CA ASP A 155 7.91 -0.89 4.04
C ASP A 155 8.41 -2.16 3.31
N HIS A 156 7.97 -2.38 2.07
CA HIS A 156 8.27 -3.56 1.24
C HIS A 156 7.52 -4.87 1.59
N LEU A 157 7.12 -5.11 2.84
CA LEU A 157 6.34 -6.32 3.21
C LEU A 157 4.83 -6.12 3.12
N GLY A 158 4.36 -4.91 3.42
CA GLY A 158 2.92 -4.65 3.52
C GLY A 158 2.36 -4.96 4.91
N ASP A 159 1.06 -5.31 4.96
CA ASP A 159 0.34 -5.65 6.20
C ASP A 159 0.92 -6.91 6.85
N LEU A 160 1.11 -6.87 8.17
CA LEU A 160 1.70 -7.97 8.93
C LEU A 160 0.67 -8.91 9.55
N THR A 161 1.05 -10.18 9.71
CA THR A 161 0.37 -11.11 10.62
C THR A 161 0.71 -10.77 12.07
N PRO A 162 -0.05 -11.26 13.07
CA PRO A 162 0.27 -11.04 14.48
C PRO A 162 1.69 -11.47 14.86
N GLU A 163 2.16 -12.60 14.33
CA GLU A 163 3.49 -13.13 14.63
C GLU A 163 4.60 -12.21 14.09
N LEU A 164 4.42 -11.68 12.88
CA LEU A 164 5.35 -10.71 12.29
C LEU A 164 5.28 -9.36 12.98
N SER A 165 4.09 -8.94 13.40
CA SER A 165 3.87 -7.72 14.18
C SER A 165 4.70 -7.74 15.46
N ASP A 166 4.63 -8.84 16.22
CA ASP A 166 5.40 -9.00 17.46
C ASP A 166 6.91 -9.03 17.17
N TYR A 167 7.35 -9.79 16.15
CA TYR A 167 8.75 -9.87 15.74
C TYR A 167 9.38 -8.49 15.44
N PHE A 168 8.69 -7.66 14.64
CA PHE A 168 9.18 -6.33 14.29
C PHE A 168 9.05 -5.34 15.44
N THR A 169 7.99 -5.44 16.26
CA THR A 169 7.76 -4.58 17.42
C THR A 169 8.91 -4.67 18.43
N GLU A 170 9.39 -5.88 18.73
CA GLU A 170 10.53 -6.11 19.62
C GLU A 170 11.85 -5.48 19.12
N ARG A 171 11.96 -5.23 17.81
CA ARG A 171 13.20 -4.78 17.14
C ARG A 171 13.16 -3.31 16.75
N VAL A 172 12.11 -2.58 17.12
CA VAL A 172 12.02 -1.14 16.88
C VAL A 172 13.06 -0.43 17.75
N SER A 173 14.10 0.11 17.09
CA SER A 173 15.17 0.86 17.76
C SER A 173 14.91 2.36 17.86
N ARG A 174 13.97 2.89 17.07
CA ARG A 174 13.60 4.30 17.08
C ARG A 174 12.14 4.50 16.69
N VAL A 175 11.38 5.16 17.56
CA VAL A 175 9.99 5.55 17.33
C VAL A 175 9.92 7.02 16.88
N ARG A 176 8.96 7.34 16.02
CA ARG A 176 8.63 8.71 15.63
C ARG A 176 7.12 8.84 15.60
N ASP A 177 6.60 9.90 16.22
CA ASP A 177 5.19 10.25 16.10
C ASP A 177 4.92 10.81 14.70
N MET A 178 3.99 10.17 13.97
CA MET A 178 3.56 10.58 12.63
C MET A 178 2.43 11.61 12.66
N ASN A 179 1.81 11.89 13.81
CA ASN A 179 0.77 12.90 13.96
C ASN A 179 1.28 14.30 13.60
N GLU A 180 2.51 14.65 14.03
CA GLU A 180 3.13 15.93 13.68
C GLU A 180 3.45 16.05 12.18
N ALA A 181 3.65 14.91 11.50
CA ALA A 181 3.96 14.89 10.08
C ALA A 181 2.77 15.28 9.21
N ALA A 182 1.54 14.94 9.64
CA ALA A 182 0.30 15.15 8.88
C ALA A 182 0.09 16.61 8.48
N ASN A 183 0.46 17.55 9.36
CA ASN A 183 0.24 18.99 9.14
C ASN A 183 1.47 19.73 8.61
N LYS A 184 2.54 19.00 8.26
CA LYS A 184 3.81 19.64 7.93
C LYS A 184 3.80 20.14 6.49
N VAL A 185 4.06 21.43 6.33
CA VAL A 185 4.27 22.07 5.03
C VAL A 185 5.76 22.35 4.86
N SER A 186 6.32 21.97 3.70
CA SER A 186 7.66 22.35 3.28
C SER A 186 7.60 23.44 2.23
N SER A 187 8.51 24.42 2.33
CA SER A 187 8.67 25.49 1.34
C SER A 187 9.41 25.04 0.07
N CYS A 188 10.00 23.84 0.06
CA CYS A 188 10.78 23.33 -1.06
C CYS A 188 10.00 22.28 -1.86
N TYR A 189 10.33 22.12 -3.15
CA TYR A 189 9.74 21.08 -4.01
C TYR A 189 9.98 19.66 -3.47
N LYS A 190 11.19 19.36 -3.00
CA LYS A 190 11.55 18.03 -2.51
C LYS A 190 10.97 17.80 -1.11
N PRO A 191 10.07 16.81 -0.92
CA PRO A 191 9.51 16.53 0.39
C PRO A 191 10.57 15.99 1.34
N SER A 192 10.54 16.47 2.59
CA SER A 192 11.38 15.97 3.67
C SER A 192 11.13 14.48 3.93
N LYS A 193 12.09 13.79 4.57
CA LYS A 193 11.91 12.37 4.93
C LYS A 193 10.65 12.13 5.77
N LEU A 194 10.32 13.05 6.68
CA LEU A 194 9.12 12.93 7.52
C LEU A 194 7.82 12.95 6.71
N ILE A 195 7.69 13.90 5.76
CA ILE A 195 6.53 13.98 4.86
C ILE A 195 6.46 12.74 3.97
N ARG A 196 7.61 12.30 3.44
CA ARG A 196 7.72 11.10 2.60
C ARG A 196 7.25 9.84 3.32
N ASP A 197 7.77 9.60 4.52
CA ASP A 197 7.42 8.43 5.34
C ASP A 197 5.92 8.46 5.68
N PHE A 198 5.36 9.63 6.04
CA PHE A 198 3.92 9.78 6.29
C PHE A 198 3.06 9.43 5.07
N VAL A 199 3.35 10.01 3.90
CA VAL A 199 2.57 9.77 2.66
C VAL A 199 2.67 8.29 2.26
N LYS A 200 3.85 7.68 2.39
CA LYS A 200 4.03 6.23 2.17
C LYS A 200 3.15 5.39 3.08
N GLY A 201 3.20 5.67 4.39
CA GLY A 201 2.37 4.97 5.38
C GLY A 201 0.88 5.25 5.22
N ARG A 202 0.46 6.42 4.72
CA ARG A 202 -0.95 6.74 4.45
C ARG A 202 -1.45 5.97 3.23
N ASP A 203 -0.70 6.02 2.15
CA ASP A 203 -1.15 5.55 0.84
C ASP A 203 -1.02 4.04 0.70
N GLY A 204 0.09 3.46 1.18
CA GLY A 204 0.42 2.02 1.16
C GLY A 204 0.68 1.42 -0.23
N THR A 205 0.08 1.99 -1.26
CA THR A 205 0.14 1.58 -2.67
C THR A 205 -0.08 2.80 -3.58
N CYS A 206 0.14 2.64 -4.88
CA CYS A 206 -0.25 3.61 -5.89
C CYS A 206 -1.73 3.99 -5.74
N ARG A 207 -2.03 5.29 -5.83
CA ARG A 207 -3.37 5.87 -5.63
C ARG A 207 -4.24 5.86 -6.87
N PHE A 208 -3.69 5.51 -8.04
CA PHE A 208 -4.48 5.36 -9.25
C PHE A 208 -5.49 4.20 -9.13
N PRO A 209 -6.73 4.31 -9.65
CA PRO A 209 -7.75 3.28 -9.49
C PRO A 209 -7.30 1.90 -9.96
N GLY A 210 -7.41 0.91 -9.06
CA GLY A 210 -7.07 -0.49 -9.34
C GLY A 210 -5.58 -0.81 -9.45
N CYS A 211 -4.68 0.12 -9.10
CA CYS A 211 -3.24 -0.16 -9.09
C CYS A 211 -2.78 -0.67 -7.73
N ASP A 212 -2.16 -1.86 -7.70
CA ASP A 212 -1.62 -2.47 -6.47
C ASP A 212 -0.09 -2.39 -6.37
N VAL A 213 0.55 -1.49 -7.12
CA VAL A 213 2.00 -1.26 -6.98
C VAL A 213 2.27 -0.73 -5.57
N PRO A 214 3.14 -1.40 -4.78
CA PRO A 214 3.40 -1.01 -3.40
C PRO A 214 4.13 0.34 -3.30
N ALA A 215 3.96 1.01 -2.15
CA ALA A 215 4.40 2.37 -1.87
C ALA A 215 5.91 2.62 -2.09
N ASP A 216 6.73 1.60 -1.89
CA ASP A 216 8.17 1.61 -2.08
C ASP A 216 8.60 1.72 -3.55
N ARG A 217 7.76 1.20 -4.46
CA ARG A 217 7.92 1.29 -5.92
C ARG A 217 7.14 2.45 -6.53
N CYS A 218 6.63 3.35 -5.69
CA CYS A 218 5.92 4.56 -6.10
C CYS A 218 6.76 5.82 -5.87
N GLU A 219 6.53 6.80 -6.72
CA GLU A 219 7.03 8.15 -6.63
C GLU A 219 6.02 9.00 -5.82
N LEU A 220 6.52 10.01 -5.09
CA LEU A 220 5.64 11.04 -4.54
C LEU A 220 5.38 12.06 -5.63
N ASP A 221 4.11 12.37 -5.83
CA ASP A 221 3.65 13.33 -6.81
C ASP A 221 2.74 14.37 -6.16
N HIS A 222 2.88 15.62 -6.59
CA HIS A 222 2.04 16.72 -6.14
C HIS A 222 0.71 16.69 -6.90
N VAL A 223 -0.40 16.68 -6.19
CA VAL A 223 -1.74 16.76 -6.76
C VAL A 223 -1.89 18.08 -7.49
N GLN A 224 -1.68 19.21 -6.79
CA GLN A 224 -1.49 20.51 -7.43
C GLN A 224 -0.01 20.71 -7.71
N ASP A 225 0.35 20.96 -8.97
CA ASP A 225 1.76 21.13 -9.33
C ASP A 225 2.43 22.20 -8.46
N TYR A 226 3.62 21.89 -7.93
CA TYR A 226 4.36 22.79 -7.05
C TYR A 226 4.65 24.15 -7.70
N LEU A 227 5.00 24.17 -8.99
CA LEU A 227 5.18 25.42 -9.76
C LEU A 227 3.86 26.17 -9.98
N GLY A 228 2.74 25.47 -9.94
CA GLY A 228 1.38 26.03 -9.94
C GLY A 228 0.89 26.46 -8.56
N GLY A 229 1.77 26.48 -7.55
CA GLY A 229 1.48 26.93 -6.18
C GLY A 229 1.02 25.83 -5.23
N GLY A 230 1.11 24.55 -5.61
CA GLY A 230 0.82 23.43 -4.71
C GLY A 230 1.82 23.34 -3.55
N PRO A 231 1.36 23.17 -2.30
CA PRO A 231 2.25 23.04 -1.16
C PRO A 231 2.94 21.67 -1.16
N THR A 232 4.20 21.60 -0.73
CA THR A 232 4.83 20.32 -0.43
C THR A 232 4.41 19.87 0.96
N SER A 233 3.22 19.26 1.05
CA SER A 233 2.62 18.76 2.30
C SER A 233 1.92 17.42 2.07
N PRO A 234 1.66 16.64 3.13
CA PRO A 234 0.88 15.40 2.98
C PRO A 234 -0.48 15.60 2.29
N ASP A 235 -1.15 16.72 2.53
CA ASP A 235 -2.48 17.00 1.99
C ASP A 235 -2.50 17.31 0.48
N ASP A 236 -1.33 17.40 -0.15
CA ASP A 236 -1.19 17.65 -1.58
C ASP A 236 -0.24 16.65 -2.27
N LEU A 237 0.34 15.71 -1.53
CA LEU A 237 1.21 14.66 -2.07
C LEU A 237 0.50 13.32 -2.05
N HIS A 238 0.61 12.54 -3.13
CA HIS A 238 0.22 11.13 -3.18
C HIS A 238 1.30 10.23 -3.79
N LEU A 239 1.12 8.92 -3.64
CA LEU A 239 1.91 7.90 -4.32
C LEU A 239 1.36 7.52 -5.69
N LEU A 240 2.20 7.62 -6.72
CA LEU A 240 1.95 7.04 -8.03
C LEU A 240 3.10 6.17 -8.48
N CYS A 241 2.81 5.02 -9.09
CA CYS A 241 3.84 4.29 -9.82
C CYS A 241 4.25 5.08 -11.07
N HIS A 242 5.46 4.84 -11.57
CA HIS A 242 6.02 5.55 -12.72
C HIS A 242 5.04 5.69 -13.91
N ARG A 243 4.32 4.60 -14.23
CA ARG A 243 3.32 4.59 -15.31
C ARG A 243 2.18 5.59 -15.07
N HIS A 244 1.59 5.61 -13.88
CA HIS A 244 0.44 6.46 -13.58
C HIS A 244 0.85 7.91 -13.29
N HIS A 245 2.06 8.11 -12.76
CA HIS A 245 2.66 9.43 -12.66
C HIS A 245 2.77 10.05 -14.07
N ALA A 246 3.32 9.31 -15.04
CA ALA A 246 3.40 9.76 -16.43
C ALA A 246 2.03 10.11 -17.03
N LEU A 247 0.99 9.31 -16.79
CA LEU A 247 -0.36 9.63 -17.28
C LEU A 247 -0.89 10.96 -16.74
N LYS A 248 -0.63 11.27 -15.46
CA LYS A 248 -0.99 12.56 -14.86
C LYS A 248 -0.14 13.68 -15.45
N THR A 249 1.18 13.51 -15.56
CA THR A 249 2.07 14.52 -16.16
C THR A 249 1.69 14.86 -17.60
N MET A 250 1.23 13.87 -18.38
CA MET A 250 0.76 14.06 -19.75
C MET A 250 -0.65 14.70 -19.83
N GLY A 251 -1.32 14.97 -18.71
CA GLY A 251 -2.66 15.53 -18.67
C GLY A 251 -3.78 14.59 -19.13
N ILE A 252 -3.49 13.28 -19.29
CA ILE A 252 -4.47 12.27 -19.72
C ILE A 252 -5.51 12.03 -18.62
N VAL A 253 -5.07 12.16 -17.37
CA VAL A 253 -5.92 12.09 -16.18
C VAL A 253 -5.67 13.31 -15.30
N GLN A 254 -6.73 13.78 -14.65
CA GLN A 254 -6.65 14.82 -13.62
C GLN A 254 -7.07 14.24 -12.28
N VAL A 255 -6.63 14.87 -11.19
CA VAL A 255 -6.90 14.40 -9.85
C VAL A 255 -7.09 15.56 -8.89
N ILE A 256 -8.02 15.40 -7.96
CA ILE A 256 -8.14 16.25 -6.78
C ILE A 256 -8.03 15.39 -5.55
N MET A 257 -7.39 15.92 -4.51
CA MET A 257 -7.27 15.28 -3.22
C MET A 257 -7.98 16.12 -2.16
N ASP A 258 -8.72 15.46 -1.27
CA ASP A 258 -9.31 16.10 -0.11
C ASP A 258 -8.37 16.15 1.10
N GLY A 259 -8.78 16.85 2.17
CA GLY A 259 -7.99 16.93 3.41
C GLY A 259 -7.85 15.60 4.17
N LEU A 260 -8.39 14.50 3.64
CA LEU A 260 -8.28 13.14 4.19
C LEU A 260 -7.36 12.25 3.33
N GLY A 261 -6.75 12.78 2.26
CA GLY A 261 -5.93 12.03 1.33
C GLY A 261 -6.72 11.17 0.34
N ILE A 262 -7.99 11.52 0.11
CA ILE A 262 -8.88 10.80 -0.80
C ILE A 262 -8.83 11.45 -2.16
N ASP A 263 -8.46 10.65 -3.16
CA ASP A 263 -8.24 11.13 -4.52
C ASP A 263 -9.49 10.87 -5.37
N THR A 264 -10.01 11.91 -6.00
CA THR A 264 -10.99 11.81 -7.07
C THR A 264 -10.30 12.07 -8.40
N TRP A 265 -10.24 11.03 -9.21
CA TRP A 265 -9.66 10.99 -10.55
C TRP A 265 -10.71 11.36 -11.59
N PHE A 266 -10.31 12.13 -12.60
CA PHE A 266 -11.10 12.51 -13.75
C PHE A 266 -10.40 12.00 -15.01
N PHE A 267 -11.11 11.21 -15.80
CA PHE A 267 -10.60 10.62 -17.03
C PHE A 267 -11.05 11.43 -18.24
N ALA A 268 -10.26 11.41 -19.31
CA ALA A 268 -10.61 12.04 -20.59
C ALA A 268 -11.95 11.56 -21.17
N SER A 269 -12.38 10.33 -20.82
CA SER A 269 -13.69 9.78 -21.18
C SER A 269 -14.88 10.45 -20.48
N GLY A 270 -14.63 11.36 -19.52
CA GLY A 270 -15.65 12.01 -18.69
C GLY A 270 -16.06 11.19 -17.46
N GLU A 271 -15.57 9.96 -17.33
CA GLU A 271 -15.73 9.16 -16.11
C GLU A 271 -14.89 9.76 -14.97
N LYS A 272 -15.37 9.57 -13.74
CA LYS A 272 -14.60 9.91 -12.54
C LYS A 272 -14.62 8.75 -11.56
N THR A 273 -13.53 8.58 -10.83
CA THR A 273 -13.39 7.48 -9.85
C THR A 273 -12.69 7.99 -8.60
N THR A 274 -13.17 7.56 -7.43
CA THR A 274 -12.57 7.94 -6.14
C THR A 274 -11.83 6.76 -5.51
N THR A 275 -10.63 7.03 -5.00
CA THR A 275 -9.76 6.04 -4.34
C THR A 275 -9.43 6.48 -2.91
N LEU A 276 -9.44 5.52 -1.98
CA LEU A 276 -9.22 5.75 -0.55
C LEU A 276 -7.82 5.26 -0.15
N PRO A 277 -7.07 5.97 0.71
CA PRO A 277 -5.75 5.54 1.14
C PRO A 277 -5.84 4.16 1.79
N ARG A 278 -4.86 3.30 1.51
CA ARG A 278 -4.89 1.88 1.91
C ARG A 278 -3.79 1.51 2.90
N GLY A 279 -2.89 2.44 3.19
CA GLY A 279 -1.79 2.20 4.12
C GLY A 279 -2.24 2.24 5.59
N PRO A 280 -1.35 1.81 6.50
CA PRO A 280 -1.59 1.79 7.95
C PRO A 280 -1.95 3.15 8.56
N LEU A 281 -1.54 4.26 7.94
CA LEU A 281 -1.88 5.62 8.39
C LEU A 281 -3.15 6.17 7.71
N ALA A 282 -3.88 5.34 6.95
CA ALA A 282 -5.14 5.74 6.35
C ALA A 282 -6.15 6.16 7.45
N GLY A 283 -6.78 7.33 7.27
CA GLY A 283 -7.76 7.85 8.21
C GLY A 283 -7.19 8.54 9.45
N LEU A 284 -5.86 8.62 9.62
CA LEU A 284 -5.24 9.45 10.68
C LEU A 284 -5.68 10.92 10.56
N ALA A 285 -5.74 11.44 9.33
CA ALA A 285 -6.24 12.79 9.05
C ALA A 285 -7.71 12.99 9.47
N ALA A 286 -8.56 11.96 9.32
CA ALA A 286 -9.95 11.98 9.77
C ALA A 286 -10.05 11.96 11.31
N LYS A 287 -9.18 11.19 11.99
CA LYS A 287 -9.08 11.14 13.46
C LYS A 287 -8.59 12.45 14.08
N MET A 288 -7.77 13.22 13.36
CA MET A 288 -7.20 14.49 13.83
C MET A 288 -8.08 15.72 13.55
N GLY A 289 -9.30 15.55 13.02
CA GLY A 289 -10.23 16.66 12.77
C GLY A 289 -9.77 17.63 11.68
N LEU A 290 -8.91 17.17 10.76
CA LEU A 290 -8.42 18.02 9.66
C LEU A 290 -9.60 18.47 8.80
N ARG A 291 -9.77 19.79 8.71
CA ARG A 291 -10.88 20.41 7.98
C ARG A 291 -10.69 20.14 6.49
N ASN A 292 -11.79 19.73 5.85
CA ASN A 292 -11.96 19.74 4.40
C ASN A 292 -11.40 21.04 3.80
N SER A 293 -10.22 21.01 3.19
CA SER A 293 -9.71 22.11 2.36
C SER A 293 -10.34 22.11 0.95
N PHE A 294 -11.45 21.37 0.76
CA PHE A 294 -12.18 21.22 -0.49
C PHE A 294 -12.50 22.58 -1.18
N THR A 295 -12.64 23.65 -0.40
CA THR A 295 -13.09 24.96 -0.86
C THR A 295 -12.02 25.84 -1.51
N ARG A 296 -10.72 25.54 -1.43
CA ARG A 296 -9.68 26.39 -2.04
C ARG A 296 -9.10 25.91 -3.37
N ARG A 297 -9.37 24.68 -3.81
CA ARG A 297 -8.57 24.00 -4.85
C ARG A 297 -9.26 23.78 -6.21
N ARG A 298 -10.27 24.57 -6.59
CA ARG A 298 -10.93 24.44 -7.92
C ARG A 298 -10.36 25.36 -9.00
N GLU A 299 -9.72 26.47 -8.63
CA GLU A 299 -9.32 27.50 -9.61
C GLU A 299 -8.20 27.06 -10.56
N TRP A 300 -7.35 26.09 -10.18
CA TRP A 300 -6.24 25.62 -11.00
C TRP A 300 -6.62 24.52 -12.01
N LEU A 301 -7.66 23.73 -11.74
CA LEU A 301 -8.13 22.64 -12.62
C LEU A 301 -8.69 23.13 -13.97
N PHE A 302 -9.08 24.40 -14.04
CA PHE A 302 -9.70 25.02 -15.21
C PHE A 302 -8.89 26.18 -15.81
N LYS A 303 -7.62 26.34 -15.42
CA LYS A 303 -6.76 27.28 -16.15
C LYS A 303 -6.42 26.66 -17.52
N PRO A 304 -6.78 27.32 -18.63
CA PRO A 304 -6.35 26.85 -19.95
C PRO A 304 -4.83 26.80 -19.96
N ALA A 305 -4.26 25.73 -20.50
CA ALA A 305 -2.84 25.67 -20.80
C ALA A 305 -2.51 26.87 -21.70
N SER A 306 -1.67 27.78 -21.20
CA SER A 306 -1.09 28.88 -21.96
C SER A 306 0.02 28.38 -22.87
#